data_AF-K8EAI1-F1
#
_entry.id   AF-K8EAI1-F1
#
_cell.length_a   1.000
_cell.length_b   1.000
_cell.length_c   1.000
_cell.angle_alpha   90.00
_cell.angle_beta   90.00
_cell.angle_gamma   90.00
#
_symmetry.space_group_name_H-M   'P 1'
#
loop_
_entity.id
_entity.type
_entity.pdbx_description
1 polymer ?
#
loop_
_entity_poly.entity_id
_entity_poly.type
_entity_poly.pdbx_seq_one_letter_code
_entity_poly.pdbx_strand_id
1 'polypeptide(L)'
;MDKLMKNIAIFSSAFIVVPAGRDIVAPLYGLPLLDDGKMLQLMNPQGKDAQTMMWGLWGINHVFVSILKVIAVRENNQRLMKMLLCTVVPTLYFLVAGNAGMKKAGGDMTGFVIIIALQLVSLTYLAFKSDGRRRSSRKTR
;
A
#
# COMPACT_ATOMS: atom_id res chain seq x y z
N MET A 1 -14.87 -14.94 -9.04
CA MET A 1 -14.33 -13.67 -8.50
C MET A 1 -14.20 -12.66 -9.61
N ASP A 2 -14.29 -11.37 -9.29
CA ASP A 2 -13.97 -10.32 -10.23
C ASP A 2 -12.44 -10.31 -10.45
N LYS A 3 -11.98 -10.98 -11.51
CA LYS A 3 -10.56 -11.24 -11.78
C LYS A 3 -9.76 -9.93 -11.85
N LEU A 4 -10.39 -8.87 -12.35
CA LEU A 4 -9.78 -7.55 -12.46
C LEU A 4 -9.43 -6.99 -11.08
N MET A 5 -10.39 -6.96 -10.15
CA MET A 5 -10.16 -6.43 -8.79
C MET A 5 -9.12 -7.22 -8.01
N LYS A 6 -9.07 -8.54 -8.22
CA LYS A 6 -8.02 -9.38 -7.64
C LYS A 6 -6.63 -9.03 -8.19
N ASN A 7 -6.53 -8.86 -9.51
CA ASN A 7 -5.26 -8.53 -10.14
C ASN A 7 -4.77 -7.14 -9.70
N ILE A 8 -5.68 -6.17 -9.61
CA ILE A 8 -5.36 -4.82 -9.11
C ILE A 8 -4.89 -4.90 -7.66
N ALA A 9 -5.60 -5.61 -6.78
CA ALA A 9 -5.23 -5.73 -5.37
C ALA A 9 -3.87 -6.42 -5.18
N ILE A 10 -3.61 -7.49 -5.94
CA ILE A 10 -2.33 -8.22 -5.90
C ILE A 10 -1.20 -7.34 -6.44
N PHE A 11 -1.38 -6.75 -7.63
CA PHE A 11 -0.36 -5.93 -8.26
C PHE A 11 0.01 -4.74 -7.38
N SER A 12 -1.00 -3.96 -6.97
CA SER A 12 -0.78 -2.76 -6.15
C SER A 12 -0.16 -3.10 -4.80
N SER A 13 -0.53 -4.23 -4.17
CA SER A 13 0.11 -4.70 -2.92
C SER A 13 1.54 -5.20 -3.13
N ALA A 14 1.78 -6.03 -4.15
CA ALA A 14 3.10 -6.57 -4.45
C ALA A 14 4.10 -5.49 -4.89
N PHE A 15 3.62 -4.42 -5.53
CA PHE A 15 4.45 -3.31 -5.98
C PHE A 15 5.29 -2.70 -4.85
N ILE A 16 4.80 -2.71 -3.61
CA ILE A 16 5.52 -2.19 -2.42
C ILE A 16 6.84 -2.91 -2.16
N VAL A 17 6.99 -4.15 -2.63
CA VAL A 17 8.25 -4.90 -2.52
C VAL A 17 9.33 -4.34 -3.46
N VAL A 18 8.95 -3.70 -4.57
CA VAL A 18 9.90 -3.13 -5.54
C VAL A 18 10.73 -1.97 -4.97
N PRO A 19 10.13 -0.89 -4.40
CA PRO A 19 10.90 0.16 -3.77
C PRO A 19 11.67 -0.37 -2.54
N ALA A 20 11.13 -1.34 -1.79
CA ALA A 20 11.84 -1.96 -0.67
C ALA A 20 13.13 -2.66 -1.14
N GLY A 21 13.05 -3.42 -2.24
CA GLY A 21 14.20 -4.06 -2.85
C GLY A 21 15.21 -3.06 -3.40
N ARG A 22 14.73 -1.98 -4.05
CA ARG A 22 15.60 -0.86 -4.49
C ARG A 22 16.37 -0.29 -3.31
N ASP A 23 15.70 0.00 -2.20
CA ASP A 23 16.30 0.66 -1.05
C ASP A 23 17.34 -0.24 -0.34
N ILE A 24 17.26 -1.57 -0.48
CA ILE A 24 18.28 -2.53 -0.03
C ILE A 24 19.51 -2.54 -0.96
N VAL A 25 19.29 -2.54 -2.27
CA VAL A 25 20.36 -2.74 -3.28
C VAL A 25 21.08 -1.43 -3.63
N ALA A 26 20.36 -0.32 -3.65
CA ALA A 26 20.88 1.01 -4.02
C ALA A 26 20.32 2.09 -3.07
N PRO A 27 20.71 2.06 -1.79
CA PRO A 27 20.21 3.02 -0.80
C PRO A 27 20.56 4.46 -1.21
N LEU A 28 19.55 5.32 -1.25
CA LEU A 28 19.66 6.79 -1.38
C LEU A 28 20.26 7.34 -2.69
N TYR A 29 20.66 6.48 -3.64
CA TYR A 29 21.26 6.87 -4.94
C TYR A 29 20.69 6.07 -6.14
N GLY A 30 19.52 5.47 -5.98
CA GLY A 30 18.92 4.58 -6.98
C GLY A 30 18.00 5.26 -8.00
N LEU A 31 17.67 4.49 -9.05
CA LEU A 31 16.71 4.82 -10.10
C LEU A 31 15.39 5.40 -9.54
N PRO A 32 14.89 6.50 -10.13
CA PRO A 32 13.59 7.04 -9.75
C PRO A 32 12.48 6.01 -10.02
N LEU A 33 11.58 5.84 -9.06
CA LEU A 33 10.42 4.95 -9.18
C LEU A 33 9.14 5.78 -9.18
N LEU A 34 8.29 5.57 -10.20
CA LEU A 34 7.04 6.33 -10.37
C LEU A 34 7.22 7.85 -10.40
N ASP A 35 8.35 8.31 -10.96
CA ASP A 35 8.70 9.72 -11.04
C ASP A 35 8.76 10.39 -9.66
N ASP A 36 9.38 9.72 -8.68
CA ASP A 36 9.53 10.21 -7.31
C ASP A 36 10.40 11.48 -7.18
N GLY A 37 10.84 12.06 -8.31
CA GLY A 37 11.57 13.32 -8.36
C GLY A 37 12.84 13.26 -7.53
N LYS A 38 13.02 14.26 -6.65
CA LYS A 38 14.15 14.30 -5.69
C LYS A 38 13.86 13.55 -4.40
N MET A 39 12.78 12.78 -4.28
CA MET A 39 12.36 12.17 -3.02
C MET A 39 13.47 11.33 -2.38
N LEU A 40 14.16 10.51 -3.17
CA LEU A 40 15.30 9.72 -2.70
C LEU A 40 16.43 10.58 -2.12
N GLN A 41 16.74 11.72 -2.75
CA GLN A 41 17.76 12.66 -2.28
C GLN A 41 17.31 13.40 -1.01
N LEU A 42 16.01 13.69 -0.91
CA LEU A 42 15.41 14.34 0.27
C LEU A 42 15.37 13.42 1.49
N MET A 43 15.48 12.10 1.33
CA MET A 43 15.60 11.16 2.43
C MET A 43 17.00 11.12 3.08
N ASN A 44 17.98 11.88 2.58
CA ASN A 44 19.26 12.09 3.26
C ASN A 44 19.09 12.90 4.56
N PRO A 45 20.08 12.90 5.48
CA PRO A 45 20.02 13.59 6.78
C PRO A 45 19.66 15.09 6.74
N GLN A 46 19.74 15.71 5.56
CA GLN A 46 19.40 17.11 5.32
C GLN A 46 17.89 17.37 5.14
N GLY A 47 17.07 16.34 4.84
CA GLY A 47 15.63 16.46 4.65
C GLY A 47 14.82 15.80 5.77
N LYS A 48 14.81 16.42 6.96
CA LYS A 48 14.10 15.91 8.14
C LYS A 48 12.63 15.56 7.87
N ASP A 49 11.91 16.39 7.11
CA ASP A 49 10.49 16.18 6.83
C ASP A 49 10.24 14.92 5.97
N ALA A 50 11.08 14.72 4.94
CA ALA A 50 11.01 13.55 4.08
C ALA A 50 11.38 12.27 4.84
N GLN A 51 12.38 12.34 5.72
CA GLN A 51 12.75 11.23 6.61
C GLN A 51 11.63 10.90 7.60
N THR A 52 11.06 11.88 8.29
CA THR A 52 9.96 11.65 9.23
C THR A 52 8.73 11.06 8.53
N MET A 53 8.40 11.56 7.34
CA MET A 53 7.30 11.01 6.54
C MET A 53 7.59 9.57 6.12
N MET A 54 8.80 9.28 5.61
CA MET A 54 9.16 7.93 5.17
C MET A 54 9.27 6.95 6.32
N TRP A 55 9.91 7.31 7.44
CA TRP A 55 9.95 6.45 8.62
C TRP A 55 8.57 6.26 9.26
N GLY A 56 7.66 7.24 9.17
CA GLY A 56 6.26 7.07 9.55
C GLY A 56 5.52 6.07 8.66
N LEU A 57 5.82 6.07 7.34
CA LEU A 57 5.21 5.16 6.37
C LEU A 57 5.79 3.73 6.42
N TRP A 58 7.10 3.62 6.62
CA TRP A 58 7.88 2.37 6.61
C TRP A 58 8.08 1.76 8.01
N GLY A 59 7.87 2.54 9.07
CA GLY A 59 7.87 2.07 10.47
C GLY A 59 6.65 1.21 10.80
N ILE A 60 5.55 1.38 10.06
CA ILE A 60 4.54 0.34 9.90
C ILE A 60 5.18 -0.68 8.97
N ASN A 61 5.35 -1.94 9.39
CA ASN A 61 6.04 -3.02 8.66
C ASN A 61 5.42 -3.30 7.25
N HIS A 62 5.56 -2.35 6.32
CA HIS A 62 4.66 -2.14 5.18
C HIS A 62 4.84 -3.21 4.12
N VAL A 63 6.06 -3.72 4.01
CA VAL A 63 6.43 -4.87 3.17
C VAL A 63 5.70 -6.13 3.64
N PHE A 64 5.81 -6.48 4.93
CA PHE A 64 5.13 -7.65 5.49
C PHE A 64 3.61 -7.53 5.41
N VAL A 65 3.08 -6.34 5.74
CA VAL A 65 1.66 -6.05 5.63
C VAL A 65 1.18 -6.15 4.17
N SER A 66 2.01 -5.77 3.20
CA SER A 66 1.70 -5.90 1.78
C SER A 66 1.76 -7.36 1.29
N ILE A 67 2.67 -8.18 1.81
CA ILE A 67 2.67 -9.63 1.59
C ILE A 67 1.38 -10.26 2.14
N LEU A 68 0.96 -9.87 3.35
CA LEU A 68 -0.28 -10.33 3.95
C LEU A 68 -1.52 -9.95 3.11
N LYS A 69 -1.53 -8.77 2.47
CA LYS A 69 -2.60 -8.39 1.52
C LYS A 69 -2.64 -9.34 0.33
N VAL A 70 -1.49 -9.67 -0.25
CA VAL A 70 -1.40 -10.62 -1.37
C VAL A 70 -1.94 -11.99 -0.97
N ILE A 71 -1.52 -12.50 0.19
CA ILE A 71 -2.01 -13.78 0.74
C ILE A 71 -3.52 -13.73 0.95
N ALA A 72 -4.02 -12.69 1.61
CA ALA A 72 -5.45 -12.51 1.88
C ALA A 72 -6.28 -12.55 0.58
N VAL A 73 -5.84 -11.83 -0.46
CA VAL A 73 -6.52 -11.80 -1.76
C VAL A 73 -6.46 -13.15 -2.48
N ARG A 74 -5.31 -13.83 -2.45
CA ARG A 74 -5.15 -15.17 -3.05
C ARG A 74 -6.07 -16.20 -2.39
N GLU A 75 -6.10 -16.22 -1.06
CA GLU A 75 -6.92 -17.14 -0.26
C GLU A 75 -8.40 -16.74 -0.15
N ASN A 76 -8.79 -15.59 -0.69
CA ASN A 76 -10.13 -15.00 -0.51
C ASN A 76 -10.51 -14.80 0.96
N ASN A 77 -9.55 -14.51 1.82
CA ASN A 77 -9.78 -14.31 3.24
C ASN A 77 -10.33 -12.90 3.51
N GLN A 78 -11.64 -12.72 3.34
CA GLN A 78 -12.31 -11.43 3.51
C GLN A 78 -12.11 -10.83 4.91
N ARG A 79 -12.04 -11.66 5.96
CA ARG A 79 -11.80 -11.19 7.33
C ARG A 79 -10.41 -10.53 7.44
N LEU A 80 -9.39 -11.20 6.90
CA LEU A 80 -8.04 -10.65 6.88
C LEU A 80 -7.96 -9.40 6.00
N MET A 81 -8.62 -9.37 4.84
CA MET A 81 -8.68 -8.16 4.01
C MET A 81 -9.26 -6.96 4.79
N LYS A 82 -10.35 -7.15 5.55
CA LYS A 82 -10.94 -6.09 6.40
C LYS A 82 -9.96 -5.58 7.46
N MET A 83 -9.22 -6.47 8.11
CA MET A 83 -8.22 -6.07 9.09
C MET A 83 -7.06 -5.29 8.44
N LEU A 84 -6.63 -5.73 7.25
CA LEU A 84 -5.55 -5.07 6.52
C LEU A 84 -5.97 -3.69 5.97
N LEU A 85 -7.25 -3.42 5.75
CA LEU A 85 -7.74 -2.07 5.41
C LEU A 85 -7.38 -1.03 6.48
N CYS A 86 -7.32 -1.42 7.75
CA CYS A 86 -6.88 -0.53 8.84
C CYS A 86 -5.43 -0.06 8.68
N THR A 87 -4.64 -0.69 7.81
CA THR A 87 -3.27 -0.26 7.48
C THR A 87 -3.23 0.56 6.19
N VAL A 88 -4.09 0.25 5.21
CA VAL A 88 -4.14 0.92 3.91
C VAL A 88 -4.71 2.34 4.04
N VAL A 89 -5.76 2.52 4.85
CA VAL A 89 -6.40 3.83 5.04
C VAL A 89 -5.45 4.86 5.66
N PRO A 90 -4.76 4.57 6.79
CA PRO A 90 -3.78 5.50 7.33
C PRO A 90 -2.61 5.75 6.37
N THR A 91 -2.12 4.72 5.67
CA THR A 91 -1.04 4.89 4.67
C THR A 91 -1.44 5.92 3.60
N LEU A 92 -2.65 5.79 3.04
CA LEU A 92 -3.13 6.71 2.02
C LEU A 92 -3.25 8.13 2.57
N TYR A 93 -3.81 8.27 3.78
CA TYR A 93 -3.92 9.56 4.45
C TYR A 93 -2.55 10.23 4.64
N PHE A 94 -1.57 9.51 5.18
CA PHE A 94 -0.22 10.03 5.39
C PHE A 94 0.45 10.43 4.07
N LEU A 95 0.31 9.63 3.01
CA LEU A 95 0.86 9.97 1.69
C LEU A 95 0.21 11.24 1.14
N VAL A 96 -1.12 11.35 1.17
CA VAL A 96 -1.83 12.54 0.65
C VAL A 96 -1.48 13.79 1.45
N ALA A 97 -1.49 13.70 2.79
CA ALA A 97 -1.18 14.82 3.66
C ALA A 97 0.29 15.27 3.53
N GLY A 98 1.23 14.33 3.41
CA GLY A 98 2.66 14.60 3.28
C GLY A 98 3.08 15.06 1.88
N ASN A 99 2.37 14.66 0.82
CA ASN A 99 2.75 14.97 -0.56
C ASN A 99 2.80 16.48 -0.86
N ALA A 100 1.93 17.28 -0.23
CA ALA A 100 1.93 18.73 -0.41
C ALA A 100 3.22 19.39 0.11
N GLY A 101 3.77 18.89 1.23
CA GLY A 101 5.07 19.33 1.75
C GLY A 101 6.21 18.85 0.87
N MET A 102 6.15 17.60 0.42
CA MET A 102 7.18 17.01 -0.46
C MET A 102 7.30 17.70 -1.81
N LYS A 103 6.18 18.09 -2.44
CA LYS A 103 6.17 18.82 -3.71
C LYS A 103 6.88 20.16 -3.61
N LYS A 104 6.75 20.86 -2.48
CA LYS A 104 7.48 22.12 -2.23
C LYS A 104 9.00 21.92 -2.17
N ALA A 105 9.45 20.75 -1.71
CA ALA A 105 10.86 20.36 -1.67
C ALA A 105 11.37 19.71 -2.98
N GLY A 106 10.51 19.54 -3.99
CA GLY A 106 10.86 18.91 -5.27
C GLY A 106 10.79 17.37 -5.29
N GLY A 107 10.19 16.75 -4.26
CA GLY A 107 9.81 15.34 -4.27
C GLY A 107 8.37 15.17 -4.75
N ASP A 108 8.05 14.03 -5.38
CA ASP A 108 6.68 13.74 -5.80
C ASP A 108 6.26 12.33 -5.36
N MET A 109 5.24 12.22 -4.52
CA MET A 109 4.71 10.93 -4.07
C MET A 109 3.39 10.56 -4.76
N THR A 110 3.00 11.28 -5.82
CA THR A 110 1.72 11.08 -6.51
C THR A 110 1.58 9.66 -7.05
N GLY A 111 2.65 9.08 -7.60
CA GLY A 111 2.64 7.68 -8.03
C GLY A 111 2.31 6.70 -6.91
N PHE A 112 2.90 6.89 -5.72
CA PHE A 112 2.60 6.09 -4.53
C PHE A 112 1.18 6.31 -4.03
N VAL A 113 0.69 7.55 -4.04
CA VAL A 113 -0.72 7.85 -3.71
C VAL A 113 -1.67 7.06 -4.60
N ILE A 114 -1.42 7.03 -5.92
CA ILE A 114 -2.26 6.29 -6.88
C ILE A 114 -2.22 4.79 -6.57
N ILE A 115 -1.05 4.21 -6.34
CA ILE A 115 -0.91 2.78 -6.04
C ILE A 115 -1.66 2.41 -4.75
N ILE A 116 -1.53 3.20 -3.69
CA ILE A 116 -2.23 2.93 -2.42
C ILE A 116 -3.74 3.20 -2.54
N ALA A 117 -4.18 4.17 -3.35
CA ALA A 117 -5.60 4.36 -3.65
C ALA A 117 -6.20 3.16 -4.38
N LEU A 118 -5.47 2.59 -5.36
CA LEU A 118 -5.86 1.35 -6.03
C LEU A 118 -5.91 0.16 -5.06
N GLN A 119 -4.95 0.06 -4.13
CA GLN A 119 -5.02 -0.93 -3.05
C GLN A 119 -6.32 -0.75 -2.25
N LEU A 120 -6.63 0.48 -1.81
CA LEU A 120 -7.81 0.77 -1.00
C LEU A 120 -9.10 0.38 -1.69
N VAL A 121 -9.29 0.80 -2.94
CA VAL A 121 -10.53 0.53 -3.70
C VAL A 121 -10.69 -0.97 -3.92
N SER A 122 -9.64 -1.64 -4.40
CA SER A 122 -9.69 -3.07 -4.74
C SER A 122 -9.84 -3.97 -3.51
N LEU A 123 -9.12 -3.70 -2.41
CA LEU A 123 -9.26 -4.43 -1.15
C LEU A 123 -10.63 -4.20 -0.51
N THR A 124 -11.13 -2.96 -0.50
CA THR A 124 -12.48 -2.65 0.03
C THR A 124 -13.54 -3.44 -0.73
N TYR A 125 -13.50 -3.41 -2.06
CA TYR A 125 -14.43 -4.17 -2.87
C TYR A 125 -14.38 -5.67 -2.54
N LEU A 126 -13.19 -6.27 -2.53
CA LEU A 126 -13.02 -7.71 -2.28
C LEU A 126 -13.40 -8.12 -0.84
N ALA A 127 -13.13 -7.26 0.14
CA ALA A 127 -13.40 -7.50 1.55
C ALA A 127 -14.90 -7.51 1.89
N PHE A 128 -15.70 -6.69 1.21
CA PHE A 128 -17.13 -6.54 1.48
C PHE A 128 -18.04 -7.14 0.42
N LYS A 129 -17.50 -7.66 -0.68
CA LYS A 129 -18.27 -8.40 -1.67
C LYS A 129 -19.03 -9.56 -1.01
N SER A 130 -20.31 -9.68 -1.32
CA SER A 130 -21.12 -10.84 -0.90
C SER A 130 -20.45 -12.12 -1.40
N ASP A 131 -20.03 -12.98 -0.47
CA ASP A 131 -19.20 -14.14 -0.80
C ASP A 131 -20.01 -15.33 -1.36
N GLY A 132 -21.32 -15.14 -1.63
CA GLY A 132 -22.21 -16.15 -2.23
C GLY A 132 -22.39 -17.44 -1.42
N ARG A 133 -21.60 -17.65 -0.36
CA ARG A 133 -21.75 -18.73 0.62
C ARG A 133 -23.07 -18.51 1.34
N ARG A 134 -24.13 -19.16 0.83
CA ARG A 134 -25.38 -19.37 1.58
C ARG A 134 -24.98 -19.76 2.99
N ARG A 135 -25.37 -18.95 3.98
CA ARG A 135 -25.46 -19.42 5.35
C ARG A 135 -26.44 -20.58 5.31
N SER A 136 -25.94 -21.82 5.26
CA SER A 136 -26.74 -22.98 5.58
C SER A 136 -27.13 -22.78 7.04
N SER A 137 -28.32 -22.22 7.27
CA SER A 137 -28.95 -22.24 8.57
C SER A 137 -29.15 -23.71 8.88
N ARG A 138 -28.24 -24.29 9.64
CA ARG A 138 -28.45 -25.59 10.24
C ARG A 138 -29.72 -25.44 11.07
N LYS A 139 -30.83 -26.01 10.59
CA LYS A 139 -32.03 -26.25 11.41
C LYS A 139 -31.57 -27.13 12.55
N THR A 140 -31.29 -26.55 13.70
CA THR A 140 -31.28 -27.28 14.96
C THR A 140 -32.73 -27.60 15.26
N ARG A 141 -33.03 -28.88 15.20
CA ARG A 141 -34.32 -29.50 15.50
C ARG A 141 -34.44 -29.65 17.01
#